data_AF-A0A0F9QVV4-F1
#
_entry.id   AF-A0A0F9QVV4-F1
#
_cell.length_a   1.000
_cell.length_b   1.000
_cell.length_c   1.000
_cell.angle_alpha   90.00
_cell.angle_beta   90.00
_cell.angle_gamma   90.00
#
_symmetry.space_group_name_H-M   'P 1'
#
loop_
_entity.id
_entity.type
_entity.pdbx_description
1 polymer ?
#
loop_
_entity_poly.entity_id
_entity_poly.type
_entity_poly.pdbx_seq_one_letter_code
_entity_poly.pdbx_strand_id
1 'polypeptide(L)' 'MDLDHTGLAGRVYELTPKADEFITALRVWADEQGIPEDQIGCLLEAAARQKPSGQNPFEVIKSLVEGGLPGGEG' A
#
# COMPACT_ATOMS: atom_id res chain seq x y z
N MET A 1 -4.81 19.03 35.61
CA MET A 1 -4.12 20.02 34.77
C MET A 1 -3.36 19.23 33.71
N ASP A 2 -3.91 19.33 32.51
CA ASP A 2 -3.34 19.12 31.17
C ASP A 2 -2.38 17.95 30.93
N LEU A 3 -2.92 16.87 30.36
CA LEU A 3 -2.21 16.07 29.35
C LEU A 3 -2.42 16.77 27.99
N ASP A 4 -1.46 17.58 27.58
CA ASP A 4 -1.32 18.04 26.20
C ASP A 4 0.13 17.82 25.79
N HIS A 5 0.40 16.74 25.01
CA HIS A 5 1.39 16.73 23.92
C HIS A 5 1.49 15.37 23.21
N THR A 6 0.38 14.81 22.71
CA THR A 6 0.45 13.81 21.62
C THR A 6 -0.46 14.21 20.48
N GLY A 7 -0.21 15.43 19.97
CA GLY A 7 -0.68 15.95 18.69
C GLY A 7 -0.09 15.22 17.47
N LEU A 8 0.04 13.91 17.55
CA LEU A 8 0.18 13.01 16.42
C LEU A 8 -0.89 11.94 16.63
N ALA A 9 -2.15 12.38 16.63
CA ALA A 9 -3.26 11.53 16.25
C ALA A 9 -2.95 11.06 14.83
N GLY A 10 -2.13 10.00 14.77
CA GLY A 10 -1.98 9.17 13.60
C GLY A 10 -3.38 8.99 13.09
N ARG A 11 -3.59 9.37 11.83
CA ARG A 11 -4.72 8.86 11.08
C ARG A 11 -4.49 7.36 11.03
N VAL A 12 -4.86 6.68 12.11
CA VAL A 12 -5.23 5.29 12.12
C VAL A 12 -6.43 5.33 11.20
N TYR A 13 -6.17 5.17 9.90
CA TYR A 13 -7.18 4.64 9.01
C TYR A 13 -7.74 3.47 9.80
N GLU A 14 -9.01 3.55 10.20
CA GLU A 14 -9.73 2.38 10.67
C GLU A 14 -9.64 1.39 9.53
N LEU A 15 -8.56 0.61 9.54
CA LEU A 15 -8.34 -0.48 8.63
C LEU A 15 -9.45 -1.43 9.04
N THR A 16 -10.55 -1.34 8.30
CA THR A 16 -11.57 -2.39 8.33
C THR A 16 -10.80 -3.72 8.26
N PRO A 17 -11.24 -4.79 8.92
CA PRO A 17 -10.50 -6.06 8.93
C PRO A 17 -10.08 -6.52 7.52
N LYS A 18 -10.86 -6.18 6.49
CA LYS A 18 -10.54 -6.40 5.07
C LYS A 18 -9.29 -5.65 4.57
N ALA A 19 -9.02 -4.46 5.08
CA ALA A 19 -7.88 -3.64 4.71
C ALA A 19 -6.59 -4.12 5.39
N ASP A 20 -6.67 -4.64 6.62
CA ASP A 20 -5.52 -5.29 7.29
C ASP A 20 -5.12 -6.59 6.59
N GLU A 21 -6.10 -7.44 6.26
CA GLU A 21 -5.84 -8.66 5.46
C GLU A 21 -5.28 -8.32 4.08
N PHE A 22 -5.76 -7.24 3.46
CA PHE A 22 -5.23 -6.76 2.18
C PHE A 22 -3.77 -6.29 2.29
N ILE A 23 -3.42 -5.49 3.29
CA ILE A 23 -2.03 -5.04 3.49
C ILE A 23 -1.12 -6.24 3.79
N THR A 24 -1.58 -7.18 4.61
CA THR A 24 -0.82 -8.41 4.91
C THR A 24 -0.58 -9.24 3.66
N ALA A 25 -1.62 -9.50 2.87
CA ALA A 25 -1.49 -10.22 1.60
C ALA A 25 -0.55 -9.50 0.62
N LEU A 26 -0.63 -8.17 0.55
CA LEU A 26 0.26 -7.37 -0.29
C LEU A 26 1.72 -7.45 0.16
N ARG A 27 1.99 -7.44 1.47
CA ARG A 27 3.36 -7.58 2.01
C ARG A 27 3.95 -8.94 1.72
N VAL A 28 3.19 -10.01 1.92
CA VAL A 28 3.63 -11.38 1.59
C VAL A 28 3.93 -11.50 0.10
N TRP A 29 3.03 -11.02 -0.76
CA TRP A 29 3.24 -11.06 -2.20
C TRP A 29 4.44 -10.20 -2.63
N ALA A 30 4.59 -9.00 -2.06
CA ALA A 30 5.73 -8.13 -2.33
C ALA A 30 7.07 -8.80 -1.95
N ASP A 31 7.13 -9.47 -0.80
CA ASP A 31 8.29 -10.25 -0.37
C ASP A 31 8.62 -11.38 -1.37
N GLU A 32 7.61 -12.12 -1.84
CA GLU A 32 7.80 -13.15 -2.88
C GLU A 32 8.31 -12.59 -4.21
N GLN A 33 7.93 -11.36 -4.56
CA GLN A 33 8.44 -10.65 -5.75
C GLN A 33 9.79 -9.96 -5.51
N GLY A 34 10.33 -9.98 -4.28
CA GLY A 34 11.54 -9.24 -3.92
C GLY A 34 11.34 -7.71 -3.90
N ILE A 35 10.11 -7.23 -3.76
CA ILE A 35 9.77 -5.81 -3.69
C ILE A 35 10.01 -5.33 -2.25
N PRO A 36 10.87 -4.31 -2.05
CA PRO A 36 11.13 -3.78 -0.71
C PRO A 36 9.89 -3.11 -0.11
N GLU A 37 9.75 -3.18 1.20
CA GLU A 37 8.59 -2.63 1.92
C GLU A 37 8.37 -1.13 1.67
N ASP A 38 9.45 -0.38 1.45
CA ASP A 38 9.40 1.05 1.08
C ASP A 38 8.62 1.30 -0.22
N GLN A 39 8.65 0.35 -1.16
CA GLN A 39 7.88 0.44 -2.41
C GLN A 39 6.41 0.03 -2.25
N ILE A 40 6.03 -0.67 -1.17
CA ILE A 40 4.63 -1.04 -0.93
C ILE A 40 3.77 0.20 -0.73
N GLY A 41 4.28 1.20 0.01
CA GLY A 41 3.62 2.50 0.14
C GLY A 41 3.41 3.18 -1.21
N CYS A 42 4.46 3.23 -2.03
CA CYS A 42 4.40 3.78 -3.39
C CYS A 42 3.38 3.07 -4.28
N LEU A 43 3.30 1.73 -4.21
CA LEU A 43 2.34 0.93 -4.97
C LEU A 43 0.90 1.20 -4.53
N LEU A 44 0.66 1.29 -3.22
CA LEU A 44 -0.65 1.64 -2.67
C LEU A 44 -1.09 3.04 -3.10
N GLU A 45 -0.18 4.01 -3.04
CA GLU A 45 -0.45 5.38 -3.50
C GLU A 45 -0.69 5.43 -5.02
N ALA A 46 0.10 4.72 -5.83
CA ALA A 46 -0.08 4.63 -7.26
C ALA A 46 -1.43 4.00 -7.64
N ALA A 47 -1.82 2.93 -6.94
CA ALA A 47 -3.12 2.29 -7.12
C ALA A 47 -4.28 3.21 -6.71
N ALA A 48 -4.14 3.94 -5.60
CA ALA A 48 -5.13 4.92 -5.16
C ALA A 48 -5.26 6.09 -6.15
N ARG A 49 -4.15 6.57 -6.72
CA ARG A 49 -4.12 7.65 -7.73
C ARG A 49 -4.77 7.26 -9.05
N GLN A 50 -4.70 6.00 -9.45
CA GLN A 50 -5.39 5.50 -10.64
C GLN A 50 -6.93 5.52 -10.52
N LYS A 51 -7.48 5.77 -9.31
CA LYS A 51 -8.93 5.77 -9.03
C LYS A 51 -9.64 4.56 -9.66
N PRO A 52 -9.36 3.34 -9.19
CA PRO A 52 -10.03 2.15 -9.69
C PRO A 52 -11.51 2.20 -9.29
N SER A 53 -12.38 2.66 -10.20
CA SER A 53 -13.82 2.53 -10.02
C SER A 53 -14.22 1.08 -10.28
N GLY A 54 -14.48 0.33 -9.21
CA GLY A 54 -14.91 -1.08 -9.28
C GLY A 54 -13.79 -2.10 -9.53
N GLN A 55 -12.54 -1.66 -9.65
CA GLN A 55 -11.38 -2.55 -9.77
C GLN A 55 -10.78 -2.87 -8.40
N ASN A 56 -10.30 -4.11 -8.24
CA ASN A 56 -9.63 -4.54 -7.01
C ASN A 56 -8.24 -3.88 -6.94
N PRO A 57 -7.89 -3.17 -5.85
CA PRO A 57 -6.59 -2.53 -5.72
C PRO A 57 -5.42 -3.50 -5.84
N PHE A 58 -5.59 -4.79 -5.47
CA PHE A 58 -4.54 -5.80 -5.63
C PHE A 58 -4.16 -6.02 -7.10
N GLU A 59 -5.17 -6.11 -7.98
CA GLU A 59 -4.97 -6.32 -9.42
C GLU A 59 -4.27 -5.11 -10.06
N VAL A 60 -4.61 -3.91 -9.61
CA VAL A 60 -3.96 -2.67 -10.07
C VAL A 60 -2.48 -2.66 -9.67
N ILE A 61 -2.18 -3.03 -8.43
CA ILE A 61 -0.80 -3.10 -7.93
C ILE A 61 -0.01 -4.18 -8.67
N LYS A 62 -0.59 -5.36 -8.87
CA LYS A 62 0.03 -6.43 -9.65
C LYS A 62 0.34 -5.98 -11.08
N SER A 63 -0.62 -5.33 -11.73
CA SER A 63 -0.45 -4.80 -13.09
C SER A 63 0.60 -3.69 -13.17
N LEU A 64 0.75 -2.86 -12.13
CA LEU A 64 1.82 -1.86 -12.02
C LEU A 64 3.21 -2.51 -11.90
N VAL A 65 3.32 -3.62 -11.15
CA VAL A 65 4.57 -4.36 -10.99
C VAL A 65 4.93 -5.11 -12.27
N GLU A 66 3.98 -5.83 -12.86
CA GLU A 66 4.16 -6.56 -14.13
C GLU A 66 4.41 -5.61 -15.31
N GLY A 67 3.82 -4.42 -15.29
CA GLY A 67 4.03 -3.35 -16.27
C GLY A 67 5.40 -2.66 -16.18
N GLY A 68 6.20 -3.02 -15.17
CA GLY A 68 7.50 -2.42 -14.90
C GLY A 68 7.39 -1.32 -13.84
N LEU A 69 7.67 -1.68 -12.59
CA LEU A 69 8.11 -0.71 -11.59
C LEU A 69 9.30 0.09 -12.18
N PRO A 70 9.38 1.42 -11.98
CA PRO A 70 10.50 2.25 -12.42
C PRO A 70 11.76 2.02 -11.56
N GLY A 71 12.20 0.77 -11.44
CA GLY A 71 13.36 0.37 -10.63
C GLY A 71 14.23 -0.70 -11.29
N GLY A 72 13.95 -1.11 -12.53
CA GLY A 72 14.85 -1.95 -13.32
C GLY A 72 15.78 -1.08 -14.16
N GLU A 73 16.85 -0.58 -13.56
CA GLU A 73 18.02 -0.11 -14.33
C GLU A 73 18.55 -1.28 -15.17
N GLY A 74 18.65 -1.06 -16.48
CA GLY A 74 19.46 -1.84 -17.41
C GLY A 74 20.54 -0.96 -18.01
#